data_AF-A0A8D8CMC2-F1
#
_entry.id   AF-A0A8D8CMC2-F1
#
_cell.length_a   1.000
_cell.length_b   1.000
_cell.length_c   1.000
_cell.angle_alpha   90.00
_cell.angle_beta   90.00
_cell.angle_gamma   90.00
#
_symmetry.space_group_name_H-M   'P 1'
#
loop_
_entity.id
_entity.type
_entity.pdbx_description
1 polymer ?
#
loop_
_entity_poly.entity_id
_entity_poly.type
_entity_poly.pdbx_seq_one_letter_code
_entity_poly.pdbx_strand_id
1 'polypeptide(L)'
;PENFFQKHFSAKTLKMSSQERQILRKMDFPDMAREALPLIENLLINRNKHDNAMDLIAEFVFRERKEDHSRSQAQFQKHPAMPRLSSIEEFQLVLVLCEYFSRPGPDATRNAIFFSLFGGSISRTSVLNKLISTAVSGSIAPLLCAAGTWMQQLGCTSPPSLELAQCIVKDFVIFSSKSSEQLKSLPMVAPRFAANFMAAVTDLYLNGGKGQLLAPPDLLLDVIT
;
A
#
# COMPACT_ATOMS: atom_id res chain seq x y z
N PRO A 1 -43.51 15.60 -33.51
CA PRO A 1 -43.32 16.46 -32.31
C PRO A 1 -42.70 15.71 -31.12
N GLU A 2 -41.81 14.74 -31.37
CA GLU A 2 -41.14 13.96 -30.33
C GLU A 2 -39.66 13.78 -30.72
N ASN A 3 -38.99 14.91 -30.95
CA ASN A 3 -37.57 14.94 -31.33
C ASN A 3 -36.82 16.05 -30.57
N PHE A 4 -37.08 16.19 -29.26
CA PHE A 4 -36.46 17.26 -28.48
C PHE A 4 -35.96 16.88 -27.07
N PHE A 5 -36.16 15.65 -26.60
CA PHE A 5 -35.68 15.22 -25.27
C PHE A 5 -34.54 14.19 -25.28
N GLN A 6 -34.00 13.85 -26.45
CA GLN A 6 -32.91 12.88 -26.60
C GLN A 6 -31.55 13.52 -26.89
N LYS A 7 -31.30 14.68 -26.30
CA LYS A 7 -30.00 15.38 -26.29
C LYS A 7 -29.82 16.05 -24.94
N HIS A 8 -29.35 15.33 -23.91
CA HIS A 8 -28.55 15.95 -22.82
C HIS A 8 -27.96 14.99 -21.77
N PHE A 9 -27.83 13.69 -22.02
CA PHE A 9 -26.93 12.86 -21.22
C PHE A 9 -25.72 12.47 -22.07
N SER A 10 -24.79 13.42 -22.15
CA SER A 10 -23.42 13.15 -22.56
C SER A 10 -22.81 12.23 -21.51
N ALA A 11 -22.82 10.93 -21.80
CA ALA A 11 -21.90 9.99 -21.19
C ALA A 11 -20.49 10.41 -21.61
N LYS A 12 -19.91 11.39 -20.90
CA LYS A 12 -18.48 11.65 -20.96
C LYS A 12 -17.80 10.39 -20.45
N THR A 13 -17.28 9.62 -21.40
CA THR A 13 -16.25 8.61 -21.20
C THR A 13 -15.07 9.27 -20.49
N LEU A 14 -15.10 9.33 -19.16
CA LEU A 14 -13.98 9.78 -18.34
C LEU A 14 -12.91 8.68 -18.36
N LYS A 15 -12.26 8.47 -19.51
CA LYS A 15 -10.82 8.24 -19.48
C LYS A 15 -10.28 9.41 -18.65
N MET A 16 -9.41 9.14 -17.68
CA MET A 16 -8.76 10.24 -16.96
C MET A 16 -8.20 11.17 -18.03
N SER A 17 -8.67 12.41 -18.01
CA SER A 17 -8.37 13.35 -19.08
C SER A 17 -6.86 13.52 -19.11
N SER A 18 -6.27 13.61 -20.32
CA SER A 18 -4.85 13.95 -20.44
C SER A 18 -4.49 15.21 -19.65
N GLN A 19 -5.48 16.06 -19.39
CA GLN A 19 -5.43 17.23 -18.53
C GLN A 19 -5.17 16.92 -17.04
N GLU A 20 -5.86 15.95 -16.43
CA GLU A 20 -5.60 15.54 -15.03
C GLU A 20 -4.17 15.01 -14.87
N ARG A 21 -3.69 14.18 -15.81
CA ARG A 21 -2.27 13.74 -15.81
C ARG A 21 -1.32 14.93 -15.92
N GLN A 22 -1.64 15.90 -16.77
CA GLN A 22 -0.80 17.08 -16.97
C GLN A 22 -0.77 17.98 -15.72
N ILE A 23 -1.86 18.05 -14.95
CA ILE A 23 -1.92 18.77 -13.68
C ILE A 23 -1.04 18.08 -12.65
N LEU A 24 -1.19 16.76 -12.47
CA LEU A 24 -0.39 15.98 -11.52
C LEU A 24 1.12 16.08 -11.81
N ARG A 25 1.52 16.10 -13.10
CA ARG A 25 2.92 16.27 -13.51
C ARG A 25 3.53 17.64 -13.19
N LYS A 26 2.71 18.64 -12.89
CA LYS A 26 3.18 19.99 -12.48
C LYS A 26 3.32 20.13 -10.97
N MET A 27 2.86 19.15 -10.20
CA MET A 27 2.92 19.16 -8.74
C MET A 27 4.23 18.58 -8.26
N ASP A 28 4.73 19.10 -7.15
CA ASP A 28 5.87 18.55 -6.44
C ASP A 28 5.46 17.35 -5.59
N PHE A 29 6.45 16.57 -5.16
CA PHE A 29 6.23 15.52 -4.17
C PHE A 29 6.09 16.15 -2.77
N PRO A 30 5.15 15.70 -1.91
CA PRO A 30 4.22 14.57 -2.07
C PRO A 30 2.83 14.95 -2.59
N ASP A 31 2.60 16.21 -2.96
CA ASP A 31 1.28 16.72 -3.36
C ASP A 31 0.72 15.98 -4.56
N MET A 32 1.57 15.65 -5.53
CA MET A 32 1.16 14.83 -6.68
C MET A 32 0.60 13.46 -6.28
N ALA A 33 1.18 12.81 -5.27
CA ALA A 33 0.72 11.50 -4.79
C ALA A 33 -0.60 11.66 -4.02
N ARG A 34 -0.70 12.71 -3.20
CA ARG A 34 -1.92 13.03 -2.44
C ARG A 34 -3.12 13.26 -3.36
N GLU A 35 -2.94 14.00 -4.45
CA GLU A 35 -3.99 14.28 -5.43
C GLU A 35 -4.27 13.08 -6.36
N ALA A 36 -3.29 12.20 -6.58
CA ALA A 36 -3.50 11.00 -7.38
C ALA A 36 -4.39 9.95 -6.67
N LEU A 37 -4.32 9.83 -5.35
CA LEU A 37 -5.02 8.78 -4.59
C LEU A 37 -6.56 8.80 -4.77
N PRO A 38 -7.27 9.95 -4.65
CA PRO A 38 -8.70 10.00 -4.94
C PRO A 38 -9.05 9.65 -6.39
N LEU A 39 -8.18 9.98 -7.35
CA LEU A 39 -8.38 9.62 -8.75
C LEU A 39 -8.26 8.11 -8.94
N ILE A 40 -7.25 7.50 -8.33
CA ILE A 40 -7.04 6.04 -8.32
C ILE A 40 -8.26 5.34 -7.69
N GLU A 41 -8.76 5.84 -6.56
CA GLU A 41 -9.97 5.33 -5.91
C GLU A 41 -11.18 5.32 -6.85
N ASN A 42 -11.45 6.44 -7.50
CA ASN A 42 -12.54 6.55 -8.46
C ASN A 42 -12.36 5.58 -9.65
N LEU A 43 -11.12 5.33 -10.08
CA LEU A 43 -10.85 4.36 -11.15
C LEU A 43 -11.06 2.92 -10.69
N LEU A 44 -10.67 2.56 -9.46
CA LEU A 44 -10.85 1.19 -8.94
C LEU A 44 -12.30 0.85 -8.64
N ILE A 45 -13.07 1.82 -8.12
CA ILE A 45 -14.53 1.64 -7.91
C ILE A 45 -15.22 1.36 -9.26
N ASN A 46 -14.77 2.03 -10.31
CA ASN A 46 -15.24 1.82 -11.68
C ASN A 46 -14.48 0.67 -12.34
N ARG A 47 -14.83 -0.58 -11.99
CA ARG A 47 -14.20 -1.89 -12.31
C ARG A 47 -13.56 -2.11 -13.70
N ASN A 48 -13.81 -1.27 -14.69
CA ASN A 48 -13.26 -1.36 -16.05
C ASN A 48 -11.99 -0.50 -16.26
N LYS A 49 -11.40 0.07 -15.20
CA LYS A 49 -10.26 1.00 -15.31
C LYS A 49 -9.07 0.65 -14.44
N HIS A 50 -8.92 -0.63 -14.07
CA HIS A 50 -7.83 -1.09 -13.22
C HIS A 50 -6.44 -0.78 -13.81
N ASP A 51 -6.23 -1.01 -15.11
CA ASP A 51 -4.93 -0.72 -15.75
C ASP A 51 -4.56 0.76 -15.68
N ASN A 52 -5.55 1.65 -15.84
CA ASN A 52 -5.32 3.09 -15.69
C ASN A 52 -4.94 3.42 -14.23
N ALA A 53 -5.59 2.80 -13.25
CA ALA A 53 -5.24 3.00 -11.84
C ALA A 53 -3.81 2.53 -11.55
N MET A 54 -3.40 1.39 -12.09
CA MET A 54 -2.04 0.87 -11.94
C MET A 54 -0.99 1.77 -12.60
N ASP A 55 -1.29 2.33 -13.78
CA ASP A 55 -0.44 3.34 -14.42
C ASP A 55 -0.27 4.58 -13.53
N LEU A 56 -1.32 5.05 -12.86
CA LEU A 56 -1.23 6.20 -11.95
C LEU A 56 -0.46 5.89 -10.68
N ILE A 57 -0.64 4.70 -10.12
CA ILE A 57 0.10 4.24 -8.96
C ILE A 57 1.60 4.20 -9.29
N ALA A 58 1.96 3.60 -10.42
CA ALA A 58 3.34 3.54 -10.87
C ALA A 58 3.91 4.94 -11.12
N GLU A 59 3.19 5.80 -11.85
CA GLU A 59 3.70 7.12 -12.26
C GLU A 59 3.72 8.13 -11.11
N PHE A 60 2.60 8.32 -10.39
CA PHE A 60 2.39 9.45 -9.49
C PHE A 60 2.54 9.11 -8.01
N VAL A 61 2.39 7.84 -7.62
CA VAL A 61 2.53 7.42 -6.21
C VAL A 61 3.94 6.92 -5.94
N PHE A 62 4.44 5.96 -6.71
CA PHE A 62 5.74 5.32 -6.45
C PHE A 62 6.87 5.77 -7.39
N ARG A 63 6.58 6.54 -8.43
CA ARG A 63 7.54 6.95 -9.48
C ARG A 63 8.36 5.76 -10.02
N GLU A 64 7.67 4.64 -10.25
CA GLU A 64 8.24 3.44 -10.83
C GLU A 64 8.55 3.69 -12.31
N ARG A 65 9.71 3.20 -12.75
CA ARG A 65 10.02 3.16 -14.18
C ARG A 65 9.31 1.96 -14.77
N LYS A 66 8.60 2.13 -15.90
CA LYS A 66 8.23 0.97 -16.73
C LYS A 66 9.55 0.30 -17.14
N GLU A 67 9.77 -0.92 -16.67
CA GLU A 67 10.89 -1.72 -17.17
C GLU A 67 10.57 -2.05 -18.62
N ASP A 68 11.29 -1.43 -19.55
CA ASP A 68 11.17 -1.68 -20.99
C ASP A 68 11.61 -3.12 -21.29
N HIS A 69 10.70 -4.08 -21.14
CA HIS A 69 10.88 -5.46 -21.64
C HIS A 69 10.84 -5.55 -23.18
N SER A 70 10.76 -4.41 -23.88
CA SER A 70 10.79 -4.35 -25.34
C SER A 70 11.65 -3.19 -25.82
N ARG A 71 12.96 -3.42 -25.92
CA ARG A 71 13.93 -2.61 -26.70
C ARG A 71 13.65 -2.64 -28.21
N SER A 72 12.42 -2.41 -28.65
CA SER A 72 12.09 -2.52 -30.08
C SER A 72 11.10 -1.50 -30.65
N GLN A 73 10.48 -0.62 -29.85
CA GLN A 73 9.58 0.42 -30.42
C GLN A 73 9.58 1.77 -29.66
N ALA A 74 10.68 2.15 -29.01
CA ALA A 74 10.78 3.48 -28.37
C ALA A 74 11.19 4.58 -29.36
N GLN A 75 10.36 4.81 -30.39
CA GLN A 75 10.22 6.13 -31.00
C GLN A 75 8.83 6.62 -30.63
N PHE A 76 8.71 7.84 -30.08
CA PHE A 76 7.47 8.61 -29.84
C PHE A 76 6.91 8.79 -28.42
N GLN A 77 7.61 8.52 -27.31
CA GLN A 77 7.24 9.12 -26.02
C GLN A 77 8.41 9.85 -25.34
N LYS A 78 8.58 11.13 -25.73
CA LYS A 78 9.47 12.12 -25.12
C LYS A 78 8.87 12.66 -23.80
N HIS A 79 8.71 11.82 -22.79
CA HIS A 79 8.43 12.34 -21.44
C HIS A 79 9.66 12.12 -20.56
N PRO A 80 10.16 13.16 -19.85
CA PRO A 80 11.28 12.99 -18.93
C PRO A 80 10.89 11.98 -17.87
N ALA A 81 11.67 10.90 -17.75
CA ALA A 81 11.46 9.90 -16.73
C ALA A 81 11.63 10.55 -15.35
N MET A 82 10.60 10.48 -14.50
CA MET A 82 10.70 11.01 -13.14
C MET A 82 11.75 10.24 -12.35
N PRO A 83 12.51 10.91 -11.47
CA PRO A 83 13.45 10.23 -10.58
C PRO A 83 12.68 9.31 -9.62
N ARG A 84 13.30 8.19 -9.24
CA ARG A 84 12.76 7.33 -8.18
C ARG A 84 12.69 8.11 -6.87
N LEU A 85 11.78 7.71 -5.99
CA LEU A 85 11.65 8.33 -4.67
C LEU A 85 12.97 8.23 -3.89
N SER A 86 13.39 9.35 -3.32
CA SER A 86 14.42 9.42 -2.29
C SER A 86 13.87 8.94 -0.94
N SER A 87 14.75 8.68 0.04
CA SER A 87 14.33 8.26 1.38
C SER A 87 13.39 9.27 2.08
N ILE A 88 13.61 10.57 1.86
CA ILE A 88 12.74 11.61 2.42
C ILE A 88 11.37 11.63 1.74
N GLU A 89 11.33 11.42 0.42
CA GLU A 89 10.07 11.32 -0.32
C GLU A 89 9.32 10.03 0.05
N GLU A 90 10.00 8.89 0.24
CA GLU A 90 9.35 7.68 0.78
C GLU A 90 8.71 7.95 2.15
N PHE A 91 9.38 8.70 3.03
CA PHE A 91 8.81 9.07 4.33
C PHE A 91 7.60 10.00 4.17
N GLN A 92 7.67 11.01 3.30
CA GLN A 92 6.52 11.87 2.99
C GLN A 92 5.35 11.07 2.42
N LEU A 93 5.62 10.08 1.57
CA LEU A 93 4.60 9.19 1.01
C LEU A 93 3.91 8.38 2.12
N VAL A 94 4.67 7.84 3.07
CA VAL A 94 4.12 7.13 4.23
C VAL A 94 3.13 8.02 4.99
N LEU A 95 3.48 9.28 5.23
CA LEU A 95 2.57 10.23 5.90
C LEU A 95 1.29 10.49 5.08
N VAL A 96 1.42 10.67 3.76
CA VAL A 96 0.26 10.83 2.86
C VAL A 96 -0.65 9.60 2.88
N LEU A 97 -0.07 8.40 2.85
CA LEU A 97 -0.85 7.16 2.90
C LEU A 97 -1.53 6.98 4.27
N CYS A 98 -0.84 7.27 5.39
CA CYS A 98 -1.46 7.29 6.71
C CYS A 98 -2.67 8.23 6.77
N GLU A 99 -2.52 9.46 6.26
CA GLU A 99 -3.61 10.43 6.19
C GLU A 99 -4.77 9.92 5.32
N TYR A 100 -4.47 9.42 4.12
CA TYR A 100 -5.46 8.93 3.17
C TYR A 100 -6.28 7.77 3.76
N PHE A 101 -5.62 6.75 4.33
CA PHE A 101 -6.30 5.60 4.90
C PHE A 101 -7.02 5.90 6.21
N SER A 102 -6.71 7.01 6.87
CA SER A 102 -7.44 7.46 8.08
C SER A 102 -8.78 8.12 7.76
N ARG A 103 -9.02 8.52 6.50
CA ARG A 103 -10.26 9.19 6.09
C ARG A 103 -11.47 8.26 6.26
N PRO A 104 -12.66 8.75 6.64
CA PRO A 104 -13.86 7.93 6.67
C PRO A 104 -14.19 7.36 5.28
N GLY A 105 -14.65 6.11 5.21
CA GLY A 105 -15.00 5.46 3.95
C GLY A 105 -15.19 3.94 4.09
N PRO A 106 -15.69 3.27 3.04
CA PRO A 106 -15.95 1.83 3.07
C PRO A 106 -14.65 1.02 3.14
N ASP A 107 -14.63 -0.02 4.00
CA ASP A 107 -13.47 -0.91 4.13
C ASP A 107 -13.13 -1.64 2.82
N ALA A 108 -14.14 -1.99 2.03
CA ALA A 108 -13.94 -2.62 0.73
C ALA A 108 -13.11 -1.73 -0.22
N THR A 109 -13.34 -0.42 -0.20
CA THR A 109 -12.58 0.55 -1.01
C THR A 109 -11.14 0.66 -0.51
N ARG A 110 -10.94 0.78 0.80
CA ARG A 110 -9.59 0.80 1.40
C ARG A 110 -8.81 -0.47 1.04
N ASN A 111 -9.45 -1.63 1.19
CA ASN A 111 -8.84 -2.91 0.86
C ASN A 111 -8.44 -2.96 -0.62
N ALA A 112 -9.33 -2.55 -1.53
CA ALA A 112 -9.01 -2.51 -2.96
C ALA A 112 -7.82 -1.60 -3.26
N ILE A 113 -7.78 -0.39 -2.68
CA ILE A 113 -6.65 0.53 -2.83
C ILE A 113 -5.37 -0.06 -2.27
N PHE A 114 -5.41 -0.63 -1.07
CA PHE A 114 -4.26 -1.27 -0.44
C PHE A 114 -3.71 -2.41 -1.31
N PHE A 115 -4.59 -3.24 -1.87
CA PHE A 115 -4.21 -4.29 -2.82
C PHE A 115 -3.61 -3.75 -4.10
N SER A 116 -4.17 -2.70 -4.71
CA SER A 116 -3.58 -2.11 -5.92
C SER A 116 -2.23 -1.44 -5.64
N LEU A 117 -2.04 -0.89 -4.43
CA LEU A 117 -0.75 -0.33 -4.01
C LEU A 117 0.29 -1.42 -3.75
N PHE A 118 -0.03 -2.53 -3.08
CA PHE A 118 0.99 -3.46 -2.55
C PHE A 118 0.84 -4.93 -2.98
N GLY A 119 -0.26 -5.32 -3.60
CA GLY A 119 -0.65 -6.71 -3.87
C GLY A 119 0.10 -7.44 -4.99
N GLY A 120 1.20 -6.90 -5.51
CA GLY A 120 1.92 -7.55 -6.61
C GLY A 120 3.25 -6.91 -7.01
N SER A 121 3.80 -6.02 -6.18
CA SER A 121 5.04 -5.30 -6.53
C SER A 121 6.05 -5.34 -5.39
N ILE A 122 7.14 -6.09 -5.62
CA ILE A 122 8.26 -6.21 -4.67
C ILE A 122 8.99 -4.87 -4.52
N SER A 123 8.98 -4.00 -5.53
CA SER A 123 9.61 -2.67 -5.44
C SER A 123 8.96 -1.75 -4.42
N ARG A 124 7.75 -2.07 -3.95
CA ARG A 124 6.97 -1.24 -3.02
C ARG A 124 7.08 -1.73 -1.57
N THR A 125 7.73 -2.86 -1.31
CA THR A 125 7.84 -3.47 0.02
C THR A 125 8.51 -2.55 1.04
N SER A 126 9.52 -1.78 0.61
CA SER A 126 10.17 -0.77 1.47
C SER A 126 9.18 0.26 2.03
N VAL A 127 8.27 0.76 1.20
CA VAL A 127 7.22 1.72 1.63
C VAL A 127 6.17 1.02 2.46
N LEU A 128 5.75 -0.19 2.07
CA LEU A 128 4.80 -1.02 2.85
C LEU A 128 5.28 -1.21 4.28
N ASN A 129 6.51 -1.67 4.46
CA ASN A 129 7.07 -1.94 5.78
C ASN A 129 7.09 -0.68 6.66
N LYS A 130 7.58 0.45 6.13
CA LYS A 130 7.56 1.74 6.85
C LYS A 130 6.15 2.21 7.18
N LEU A 131 5.21 2.02 6.25
CA LEU A 131 3.81 2.40 6.40
C LEU A 131 3.15 1.62 7.54
N ILE A 132 3.34 0.29 7.58
CA ILE A 132 2.76 -0.55 8.63
C ILE A 132 3.42 -0.28 9.97
N SER A 133 4.75 -0.15 10.04
CA SER A 133 5.42 0.22 11.29
C SER A 133 4.90 1.57 11.82
N THR A 134 4.76 2.57 10.95
CA THR A 134 4.18 3.87 11.34
C THR A 134 2.74 3.73 11.85
N ALA A 135 1.94 2.87 11.22
CA ALA A 135 0.56 2.65 11.60
C ALA A 135 0.39 1.88 12.90
N VAL A 136 1.29 0.93 13.20
CA VAL A 136 1.37 0.27 14.51
C VAL A 136 1.71 1.31 15.57
N SER A 137 2.74 2.15 15.35
CA SER A 137 3.10 3.23 16.27
C SER A 137 1.95 4.21 16.52
N GLY A 138 1.22 4.56 15.47
CA GLY A 138 0.09 5.51 15.52
C GLY A 138 -1.27 4.90 15.80
N SER A 139 -1.38 3.57 15.98
CA SER A 139 -2.64 2.84 16.12
C SER A 139 -3.69 3.19 15.04
N ILE A 140 -3.26 3.29 13.77
CA ILE A 140 -4.13 3.66 12.65
C ILE A 140 -5.00 2.47 12.22
N ALA A 141 -6.10 2.26 12.95
CA ALA A 141 -6.94 1.07 12.83
C ALA A 141 -7.41 0.74 11.40
N PRO A 142 -7.93 1.69 10.59
CA PRO A 142 -8.43 1.35 9.26
C PRO A 142 -7.33 0.85 8.31
N LEU A 143 -6.13 1.40 8.42
CA LEU A 143 -4.98 0.96 7.63
C LEU A 143 -4.51 -0.42 8.09
N LEU A 144 -4.41 -0.66 9.40
CA LEU A 144 -4.03 -1.95 9.95
C LEU A 144 -5.06 -3.04 9.56
N CYS A 145 -6.35 -2.72 9.56
CA CYS A 145 -7.41 -3.61 9.06
C CYS A 145 -7.24 -3.95 7.57
N ALA A 146 -6.86 -2.98 6.74
CA ALA A 146 -6.57 -3.21 5.33
C ALA A 146 -5.33 -4.11 5.14
N ALA A 147 -4.26 -3.87 5.90
CA ALA A 147 -3.07 -4.70 5.92
C ALA A 147 -3.38 -6.14 6.39
N GLY A 148 -4.22 -6.29 7.42
CA GLY A 148 -4.68 -7.60 7.89
C GLY A 148 -5.48 -8.35 6.82
N THR A 149 -6.32 -7.65 6.06
CA THR A 149 -7.03 -8.24 4.92
C THR A 149 -6.05 -8.61 3.80
N TRP A 150 -5.05 -7.77 3.55
CA TRP A 150 -3.98 -8.04 2.59
C TRP A 150 -3.21 -9.32 2.90
N MET A 151 -2.71 -9.46 4.13
CA MET A 151 -2.04 -10.68 4.59
C MET A 151 -2.95 -11.91 4.47
N GLN A 152 -4.25 -11.75 4.80
CA GLN A 152 -5.20 -12.86 4.73
C GLN A 152 -5.37 -13.39 3.29
N GLN A 153 -5.52 -12.52 2.29
CA GLN A 153 -5.75 -12.99 0.92
C GLN A 153 -4.47 -13.48 0.24
N LEU A 154 -3.30 -12.94 0.58
CA LEU A 154 -2.02 -13.47 0.08
C LEU A 154 -1.59 -14.76 0.81
N GLY A 155 -2.14 -15.02 1.99
CA GLY A 155 -1.69 -16.04 2.93
C GLY A 155 -0.71 -15.45 3.94
N CYS A 156 -1.00 -15.61 5.24
CA CYS A 156 -0.21 -14.98 6.30
C CYS A 156 1.21 -15.56 6.46
N THR A 157 1.49 -16.73 5.88
CA THR A 157 2.83 -17.33 5.81
C THR A 157 3.47 -17.21 4.42
N SER A 158 2.88 -16.40 3.53
CA SER A 158 3.50 -16.08 2.24
C SER A 158 4.78 -15.25 2.43
N PRO A 159 5.76 -15.30 1.51
CA PRO A 159 7.00 -14.53 1.64
C PRO A 159 6.80 -13.03 1.91
N PRO A 160 5.85 -12.31 1.27
CA PRO A 160 5.59 -10.91 1.60
C PRO A 160 5.05 -10.69 3.02
N SER A 161 4.23 -11.62 3.53
CA SER A 161 3.69 -11.54 4.90
C SER A 161 4.76 -11.83 5.94
N LEU A 162 5.64 -12.80 5.66
CA LEU A 162 6.79 -13.12 6.51
C LEU A 162 7.81 -11.96 6.56
N GLU A 163 8.09 -11.33 5.42
CA GLU A 163 8.97 -10.15 5.35
C GLU A 163 8.41 -8.98 6.17
N LEU A 164 7.11 -8.70 6.04
CA LEU A 164 6.43 -7.67 6.82
C LEU A 164 6.50 -7.99 8.34
N ALA A 165 6.20 -9.22 8.72
CA ALA A 165 6.26 -9.65 10.12
C ALA A 165 7.67 -9.52 10.70
N GLN A 166 8.69 -9.93 9.94
CA GLN A 166 10.09 -9.79 10.34
C GLN A 166 10.48 -8.32 10.53
N CYS A 167 10.00 -7.42 9.66
CA CYS A 167 10.24 -5.98 9.81
C CYS A 167 9.63 -5.43 11.11
N ILE A 168 8.39 -5.81 11.43
CA ILE A 168 7.72 -5.36 12.65
C ILE A 168 8.44 -5.89 13.90
N VAL A 169 8.84 -7.16 13.91
CA VAL A 169 9.62 -7.72 15.02
C VAL A 169 10.93 -6.94 15.20
N LYS A 170 11.62 -6.63 14.10
CA LYS A 170 12.85 -5.85 14.14
C LYS A 170 12.64 -4.46 14.73
N ASP A 171 11.60 -3.76 14.29
CA ASP A 171 11.32 -2.37 14.71
C ASP A 171 10.86 -2.28 16.17
N PHE A 172 9.94 -3.16 16.58
CA PHE A 172 9.22 -3.03 17.86
C PHE A 172 9.69 -3.97 18.96
N VAL A 173 10.40 -5.05 18.63
CA VAL A 173 10.87 -6.04 19.61
C VAL A 173 12.38 -5.96 19.77
N ILE A 174 13.13 -5.83 18.66
CA ILE A 174 14.60 -5.81 18.69
C ILE A 174 15.13 -4.40 18.95
N PHE A 175 14.67 -3.39 18.19
CA PHE A 175 15.24 -2.04 18.27
C PHE A 175 14.59 -1.14 19.31
N SER A 176 13.33 -1.36 19.66
CA SER A 176 12.59 -0.48 20.57
C SER A 176 11.71 -1.27 21.54
N SER A 177 12.31 -1.77 22.62
CA SER A 177 11.57 -2.50 23.67
C SER A 177 10.45 -1.68 24.32
N LYS A 178 10.56 -0.34 24.32
CA LYS A 178 9.53 0.58 24.84
C LYS A 178 8.28 0.66 23.97
N SER A 179 8.35 0.25 22.70
CA SER A 179 7.19 0.26 21.78
C SER A 179 6.44 -1.08 21.71
N SER A 180 6.75 -2.00 22.63
CA SER A 180 6.01 -3.25 22.79
C SER A 180 4.55 -3.05 23.20
N GLU A 181 4.24 -1.96 23.90
CA GLU A 181 2.87 -1.62 24.31
C GLU A 181 1.94 -1.39 23.11
N GLN A 182 2.43 -0.81 22.02
CA GLN A 182 1.65 -0.68 20.79
C GLN A 182 1.30 -2.05 20.21
N LEU A 183 2.23 -3.01 20.25
CA LEU A 183 1.95 -4.37 19.79
C LEU A 183 0.91 -5.07 20.67
N LYS A 184 0.95 -4.89 21.99
CA LYS A 184 -0.07 -5.44 22.92
C LYS A 184 -1.48 -4.94 22.64
N SER A 185 -1.61 -3.72 22.11
CA SER A 185 -2.91 -3.14 21.75
C SER A 185 -3.47 -3.64 20.41
N LEU A 186 -2.64 -4.26 19.55
CA LEU A 186 -3.04 -4.67 18.19
C LEU A 186 -4.27 -5.58 18.14
N PRO A 187 -4.45 -6.57 19.02
CA PRO A 187 -5.66 -7.40 19.02
C PRO A 187 -6.94 -6.59 19.19
N MET A 188 -6.89 -5.46 19.91
CA MET A 188 -8.03 -4.57 20.10
C MET A 188 -8.22 -3.58 18.94
N VAL A 189 -7.12 -3.11 18.35
CA VAL A 189 -7.13 -2.10 17.28
C VAL A 189 -7.44 -2.72 15.91
N ALA A 190 -6.80 -3.85 15.58
CA ALA A 190 -6.93 -4.54 14.30
C ALA A 190 -6.79 -6.06 14.48
N PRO A 191 -7.83 -6.74 15.01
CA PRO A 191 -7.76 -8.15 15.39
C PRO A 191 -7.28 -9.09 14.27
N ARG A 192 -7.72 -8.85 13.02
CA ARG A 192 -7.31 -9.64 11.86
C ARG A 192 -5.82 -9.49 11.55
N PHE A 193 -5.31 -8.27 11.65
CA PHE A 193 -3.89 -8.02 11.44
C PHE A 193 -3.07 -8.67 12.54
N ALA A 194 -3.48 -8.54 13.80
CA ALA A 194 -2.84 -9.20 14.93
C ALA A 194 -2.77 -10.73 14.73
N ALA A 195 -3.90 -11.36 14.37
CA ALA A 195 -3.94 -12.81 14.12
C ALA A 195 -3.00 -13.25 12.99
N ASN A 196 -3.00 -12.52 11.86
CA ASN A 196 -2.11 -12.83 10.73
C ASN A 196 -0.64 -12.57 11.05
N PHE A 197 -0.34 -11.51 11.79
CA PHE A 197 1.00 -11.20 12.27
C PHE A 197 1.51 -12.30 13.20
N MET A 198 0.72 -12.72 14.18
CA MET A 198 1.09 -13.82 15.09
C MET A 198 1.37 -15.10 14.31
N ALA A 199 0.51 -15.48 13.36
CA ALA A 199 0.73 -16.66 12.52
C ALA A 199 2.04 -16.56 11.71
N ALA A 200 2.31 -15.39 11.10
CA ALA A 200 3.54 -15.15 10.35
C ALA A 200 4.79 -15.22 11.25
N VAL A 201 4.72 -14.62 12.44
CA VAL A 201 5.79 -14.67 13.44
C VAL A 201 6.04 -16.09 13.91
N THR A 202 5.00 -16.85 14.24
CA THR A 202 5.11 -18.26 14.62
C THR A 202 5.81 -19.06 13.53
N ASP A 203 5.45 -18.86 12.26
CA ASP A 203 6.09 -19.52 11.13
C ASP A 203 7.58 -19.15 10.98
N LEU A 204 7.95 -17.87 11.14
CA LEU A 204 9.34 -17.40 11.09
C LEU A 204 10.26 -18.15 12.07
N TYR A 205 9.77 -18.43 13.28
CA TYR A 205 10.57 -19.05 14.35
C TYR A 205 10.48 -20.59 14.35
N LEU A 206 9.35 -21.16 13.93
CA LEU A 206 9.19 -22.62 13.82
C LEU A 206 9.84 -23.19 12.56
N ASN A 207 9.75 -22.49 11.43
CA ASN A 207 10.21 -22.96 10.12
C ASN A 207 11.46 -22.23 9.62
N GLY A 208 12.18 -21.55 10.54
CA GLY A 208 13.41 -20.80 10.28
C GLY A 208 14.36 -21.53 9.32
N GLY A 209 14.71 -20.86 8.23
CA GLY A 209 15.33 -21.47 7.05
C GLY A 209 16.49 -22.42 7.39
N LYS A 210 16.35 -23.68 6.92
CA LYS A 210 17.25 -24.85 7.10
C LYS A 210 16.91 -25.79 8.26
N GLY A 211 15.69 -25.78 8.79
CA GLY A 211 15.24 -26.79 9.77
C GLY A 211 15.90 -26.66 11.14
N GLN A 212 16.44 -25.48 11.46
CA GLN A 212 16.88 -25.12 12.80
C GLN A 212 15.81 -24.23 13.43
N LEU A 213 15.29 -24.67 14.58
CA LEU A 213 14.41 -23.87 15.41
C LEU A 213 15.16 -22.62 15.86
N LEU A 214 14.62 -21.44 15.54
CA LEU A 214 15.13 -20.18 16.05
C LEU A 214 14.36 -19.84 17.32
N ALA A 215 15.07 -19.56 18.41
CA ALA A 215 14.43 -19.08 19.61
C ALA A 215 13.82 -17.68 19.35
N PRO A 216 12.52 -17.45 19.62
CA PRO A 216 11.94 -16.12 19.55
C PRO A 216 12.54 -15.21 20.64
N PRO A 217 12.63 -13.89 20.40
CA PRO A 217 12.98 -12.94 21.46
C PRO A 217 11.99 -13.00 22.62
N ASP A 218 12.46 -12.90 23.87
CA ASP A 218 11.60 -13.01 25.07
C ASP A 218 10.44 -12.00 25.05
N LEU A 219 10.72 -10.76 24.64
CA LEU A 219 9.72 -9.70 24.55
C LEU A 219 8.59 -10.03 23.55
N LEU A 220 8.83 -10.91 22.58
CA LEU A 220 7.79 -11.37 21.67
C LEU A 220 6.74 -12.23 22.41
N LEU A 221 7.16 -13.01 23.41
CA LEU A 221 6.27 -13.81 24.25
C LEU A 221 5.38 -12.89 25.09
N ASP A 222 5.95 -11.83 25.68
CA ASP A 222 5.23 -10.85 26.50
C ASP A 222 4.22 -9.98 25.71
N VAL A 223 4.36 -9.93 24.40
CA VAL A 223 3.52 -9.12 23.50
C VAL A 223 2.38 -9.94 22.89
N ILE A 224 2.60 -11.25 22.73
CA ILE A 224 1.68 -12.17 22.06
C ILE A 224 0.79 -12.94 23.07
N THR A 225 1.16 -12.97 24.36
CA THR A 225 0.40 -13.62 25.46
C THR A 225 -0.38 -12.63 26.31
#